data_AF-A0A843S4D6-F1
#
_entry.id   AF-A0A843S4D6-F1
#
_cell.length_a   1.000
_cell.length_b   1.000
_cell.length_c   1.000
_cell.angle_alpha   90.00
_cell.angle_beta   90.00
_cell.angle_gamma   90.00
#
_symmetry.space_group_name_H-M   'P 1'
#
loop_
_entity.id
_entity.type
_entity.pdbx_description
1 polymer ?
#
loop_
_entity_poly.entity_id
_entity_poly.type
_entity_poly.pdbx_seq_one_letter_code
_entity_poly.pdbx_strand_id
1 'polypeptide(L)'
;MREVRVKPCTADMRAAAAQMLARAFVSNPLHVAAFGPNQIAKNAAFFRIALSVMKGSKLVALDGSEILGLIHWVQSAWSKIRVPSG
;
A
#
# COMPACT_ATOMS: atom_id res chain seq x y z
N MET A 1 -12.36 17.87 12.66
CA MET A 1 -12.60 16.55 12.00
C MET A 1 -11.55 16.39 10.93
N ARG A 2 -10.92 15.22 10.82
CA ARG A 2 -10.02 14.91 9.69
C ARG A 2 -10.87 14.61 8.46
N GLU A 3 -10.55 15.21 7.32
CA GLU A 3 -11.28 14.97 6.07
C GLU A 3 -10.52 13.92 5.25
N VAL A 4 -10.83 12.65 5.51
CA VAL A 4 -10.16 11.54 4.81
C VAL A 4 -10.77 11.34 3.43
N ARG A 5 -9.94 11.43 2.39
CA ARG A 5 -10.34 11.20 0.99
C ARG A 5 -9.66 9.97 0.43
N VAL A 6 -10.40 9.13 -0.29
CA VAL A 6 -9.85 7.97 -1.00
C VAL A 6 -9.67 8.32 -2.47
N LYS A 7 -8.47 8.09 -3.01
CA LYS A 7 -8.12 8.38 -4.41
C LYS A 7 -7.28 7.26 -5.04
N PRO A 8 -7.25 7.14 -6.38
CA PRO A 8 -6.27 6.29 -7.06
C PRO A 8 -4.84 6.62 -6.65
N CYS A 9 -4.03 5.60 -6.39
CA CYS A 9 -2.61 5.76 -6.12
C CYS A 9 -1.87 6.02 -7.43
N THR A 10 -1.46 7.26 -7.65
CA THR A 10 -0.67 7.69 -8.81
C THR A 10 0.81 7.31 -8.65
N ALA A 11 1.60 7.49 -9.71
CA ALA A 11 3.02 7.11 -9.71
C ALA A 11 3.87 7.95 -8.74
N ASP A 12 3.58 9.25 -8.64
CA ASP A 12 4.22 10.21 -7.73
C ASP A 12 3.94 9.88 -6.24
N MET A 13 2.79 9.28 -5.93
CA MET A 13 2.44 8.86 -4.57
C MET A 13 3.15 7.58 -4.10
N ARG A 14 3.70 6.77 -5.01
CA ARG A 14 4.22 5.42 -4.68
C ARG A 14 5.36 5.43 -3.67
N ALA A 15 6.23 6.45 -3.72
CA ALA A 15 7.34 6.54 -2.79
C ALA A 15 6.85 6.79 -1.35
N ALA A 16 5.91 7.72 -1.18
CA ALA A 16 5.29 8.00 0.12
C ALA A 16 4.45 6.81 0.61
N ALA A 17 3.68 6.18 -0.28
CA ALA A 17 2.90 4.99 0.05
C ALA A 17 3.78 3.81 0.50
N ALA A 18 4.93 3.59 -0.16
CA ALA A 18 5.88 2.55 0.24
C ALA A 18 6.47 2.82 1.63
N GLN A 19 6.76 4.08 1.98
CA GLN A 19 7.23 4.42 3.33
C GLN A 19 6.15 4.20 4.38
N MET A 20 4.91 4.58 4.10
CA MET A 20 3.77 4.33 5.00
C MET A 20 3.58 2.82 5.22
N LEU A 21 3.56 2.02 4.15
CA LEU A 21 3.44 0.57 4.24
C LEU A 21 4.62 -0.05 5.00
N ALA A 22 5.84 0.46 4.79
CA ALA A 22 7.01 -0.04 5.52
C ALA A 22 6.86 0.12 7.04
N ARG A 23 6.30 1.24 7.50
CA ARG A 23 6.01 1.45 8.93
C ARG A 23 4.88 0.55 9.41
N ALA A 24 3.82 0.38 8.62
CA ALA A 24 2.68 -0.46 8.97
C ALA A 24 3.04 -1.96 9.07
N PHE A 25 3.99 -2.43 8.28
CA PHE A 25 4.35 -3.85 8.19
C PHE A 25 5.69 -4.21 8.84
N VAL A 26 6.43 -3.27 9.44
CA VAL A 26 7.75 -3.56 10.04
C VAL A 26 7.67 -4.61 11.15
N SER A 27 6.53 -4.68 11.85
CA SER A 27 6.24 -5.67 12.91
C SER A 27 5.36 -6.83 12.43
N ASN A 28 4.97 -6.86 11.15
CA ASN A 28 4.19 -7.96 10.60
C ASN A 28 5.03 -9.25 10.60
N PRO A 29 4.54 -10.38 11.15
CA PRO A 29 5.33 -11.62 11.27
C PRO A 29 5.92 -12.11 9.94
N LEU A 30 5.21 -11.96 8.82
CA LEU A 30 5.71 -12.36 7.50
C LEU A 30 6.91 -11.51 7.07
N HIS A 31 6.85 -10.20 7.31
CA HIS A 31 7.93 -9.28 6.98
C HIS A 31 9.11 -9.42 7.94
N VAL A 32 8.86 -9.69 9.22
CA VAL A 32 9.89 -10.04 10.21
C VAL A 32 10.61 -11.32 9.81
N ALA A 33 9.88 -12.36 9.40
CA ALA A 33 10.46 -13.61 8.91
C ALA A 33 11.30 -13.41 7.63
N ALA A 34 10.85 -12.54 6.72
CA ALA A 34 11.55 -12.30 5.45
C ALA A 34 12.79 -11.41 5.59
N PHE A 35 12.75 -10.37 6.43
CA PHE A 35 13.78 -9.33 6.44
C PHE A 35 14.55 -9.21 7.76
N GLY A 36 13.99 -9.72 8.86
CA GLY A 36 14.40 -9.48 10.24
C GLY A 36 13.58 -8.36 10.92
N PRO A 37 13.62 -8.27 12.26
CA PRO A 37 12.86 -7.27 13.01
C PRO A 37 13.35 -5.85 12.75
N ASN A 38 12.44 -4.87 12.81
CA ASN A 38 12.74 -3.42 12.70
C ASN A 38 13.39 -2.97 11.38
N GLN A 39 13.30 -3.77 10.31
CA GLN A 39 13.95 -3.48 9.03
C GLN A 39 13.14 -2.55 8.12
N ILE A 40 12.92 -1.30 8.54
CA ILE A 40 12.08 -0.32 7.81
C ILE A 40 12.61 -0.07 6.39
N ALA A 41 13.93 0.07 6.20
CA ALA A 41 14.51 0.36 4.89
C ALA A 41 14.28 -0.78 3.88
N LYS A 42 14.47 -2.04 4.31
CA LYS A 42 14.20 -3.23 3.47
C LYS A 42 12.71 -3.34 3.14
N ASN A 43 11.84 -3.08 4.11
CA ASN A 43 10.39 -3.03 3.91
C ASN A 43 9.99 -1.96 2.89
N ALA A 44 10.55 -0.75 2.98
CA ALA A 44 10.27 0.32 2.02
C ALA A 44 10.75 -0.04 0.61
N ALA A 45 11.94 -0.64 0.47
CA ALA A 45 12.43 -1.12 -0.82
C ALA A 45 11.52 -2.21 -1.42
N PHE A 46 11.09 -3.18 -0.60
CA PHE A 46 10.11 -4.20 -1.00
C PHE A 46 8.82 -3.57 -1.52
N PHE A 47 8.22 -2.64 -0.78
CA PHE A 47 6.97 -2.01 -1.23
C PHE A 47 7.15 -1.10 -2.44
N ARG A 48 8.29 -0.43 -2.62
CA ARG A 48 8.56 0.33 -3.87
C ARG A 48 8.53 -0.57 -5.09
N ILE A 49 9.12 -1.77 -4.99
CA ILE A 49 9.09 -2.77 -6.06
C ILE A 49 7.67 -3.34 -6.20
N ALA A 50 7.04 -3.76 -5.11
CA ALA A 50 5.71 -4.35 -5.15
C ALA A 50 4.68 -3.38 -5.79
N LEU A 51 4.67 -2.11 -5.41
CA LEU A 51 3.75 -1.11 -5.95
C LEU A 51 3.96 -0.83 -7.44
N SER A 52 5.15 -1.08 -8.00
CA SER A 52 5.41 -0.90 -9.43
C SER A 52 5.02 -2.12 -10.27
N VAL A 53 5.11 -3.34 -9.72
CA VAL A 53 4.89 -4.58 -10.47
C VAL A 53 3.51 -5.22 -10.22
N MET A 54 2.89 -4.99 -9.06
CA MET A 54 1.61 -5.61 -8.73
C MET A 54 0.50 -5.08 -9.65
N LYS A 55 -0.22 -6.00 -10.30
CA LYS A 55 -1.39 -5.69 -11.14
C LYS A 55 -2.62 -5.39 -10.28
N GLY A 56 -3.61 -4.68 -10.84
CA GLY A 56 -4.83 -4.31 -10.14
C GLY A 56 -4.80 -2.90 -9.55
N SER A 57 -5.99 -2.45 -9.11
CA SER A 57 -6.25 -1.11 -8.63
C SER A 57 -5.57 -0.86 -7.28
N LYS A 58 -5.05 0.35 -7.11
CA LYS A 58 -4.44 0.80 -5.86
C LYS A 58 -5.10 2.10 -5.47
N LEU A 59 -5.57 2.17 -4.23
CA LEU A 59 -6.25 3.33 -3.66
C LEU A 59 -5.49 3.76 -2.42
N VAL A 60 -5.36 5.07 -2.20
CA VAL A 60 -4.77 5.65 -0.98
C VAL A 60 -5.82 6.42 -0.22
N ALA A 61 -5.79 6.32 1.10
CA ALA A 61 -6.52 7.20 2.01
C ALA A 61 -5.62 8.39 2.36
N LEU A 62 -6.10 9.60 2.12
CA LEU A 62 -5.37 10.86 2.30
C LEU A 62 -6.06 11.75 3.33
N ASP A 63 -5.28 12.34 4.24
CA ASP A 63 -5.66 13.49 5.06
C ASP A 63 -4.75 14.66 4.66
N GLY A 64 -5.26 15.57 3.84
CA GLY A 64 -4.44 16.55 3.13
C GLY A 64 -3.46 15.87 2.15
N SER A 65 -2.15 16.04 2.39
CA SER A 65 -1.07 15.39 1.63
C SER A 65 -0.53 14.12 2.29
N GLU A 66 -0.98 13.79 3.50
CA GLU A 66 -0.51 12.63 4.25
C GLU A 66 -1.25 11.36 3.78
N ILE A 67 -0.49 10.34 3.40
CA ILE A 67 -1.04 9.01 3.11
C ILE A 67 -1.19 8.25 4.42
N LEU A 68 -2.43 7.94 4.79
CA LEU A 68 -2.77 7.20 6.02
C LEU A 68 -2.85 5.69 5.79
N GLY A 69 -3.10 5.27 4.55
CA GLY A 69 -3.30 3.86 4.22
C GLY A 69 -3.34 3.62 2.72
N LEU A 70 -3.12 2.36 2.32
CA LEU A 70 -3.21 1.91 0.94
C LEU A 70 -4.00 0.61 0.86
N ILE A 71 -4.91 0.57 -0.11
CA ILE A 71 -5.65 -0.64 -0.49
C ILE A 71 -5.11 -1.08 -1.84
N HIS A 72 -4.65 -2.32 -1.93
CA HIS A 72 -4.39 -3.00 -3.19
C HIS A 72 -5.53 -3.97 -3.47
N TRP A 73 -6.26 -3.75 -4.56
CA TRP A 73 -7.39 -4.56 -4.96
C TRP A 73 -7.09 -5.29 -6.27
N VAL A 74 -7.25 -6.60 -6.27
CA VAL A 74 -7.12 -7.44 -7.45
C VAL A 74 -8.32 -8.37 -7.54
N GLN A 75 -8.90 -8.48 -8.74
CA GLN A 75 -9.97 -9.44 -8.97
C GLN A 75 -9.36 -10.83 -9.15
N SER A 76 -9.57 -11.71 -8.17
CA SER A 76 -9.23 -13.14 -8.29
C SER A 76 -10.39 -13.91 -8.91
N ALA A 77 -10.10 -15.07 -9.52
CA ALA A 77 -11.12 -15.98 -10.06
C ALA A 77 -12.20 -16.39 -9.04
N TRP A 78 -11.87 -16.32 -7.75
CA TRP A 78 -12.76 -16.66 -6.65
C TRP A 78 -13.48 -15.45 -6.01
N SER A 79 -13.21 -14.23 -6.50
CA SER A 79 -13.84 -13.02 -5.93
C SER A 79 -15.21 -12.81 -6.57
N LYS A 80 -16.26 -12.88 -5.75
CA LYS A 80 -17.64 -12.59 -6.18
C LYS A 80 -17.97 -11.09 -6.20
N ILE A 81 -17.04 -10.25 -5.74
CA ILE A 81 -17.22 -8.79 -5.66
C ILE A 81 -16.55 -8.14 -6.87
N ARG A 82 -17.35 -7.47 -7.72
CA ARG A 82 -16.83 -6.69 -8.86
C ARG A 82 -16.12 -5.44 -8.36
N VAL A 83 -15.00 -5.09 -9.00
CA VAL A 83 -14.32 -3.82 -8.77
C VAL A 83 -15.22 -2.68 -9.25
N PRO A 84 -15.43 -1.61 -8.46
CA PRO A 84 -16.06 -0.40 -8.97
C PRO A 84 -15.21 0.17 -10.11
N SER A 85 -15.79 0.27 -11.31
CA SER A 85 -15.21 1.07 -12.39
C SER A 85 -15.34 2.55 -11.99
N GLY A 86 -14.24 3.11 -11.52
CA GLY A 86 -14.08 4.55 -11.36
C GLY A 86 -13.98 5.25 -12.71
#